data_AF-A0A523R3E1-F1
#
_entry.id   AF-A0A523R3E1-F1
#
_cell.length_a   1.000
_cell.length_b   1.000
_cell.length_c   1.000
_cell.angle_alpha   90.00
_cell.angle_beta   90.00
_cell.angle_gamma   90.00
#
_symmetry.space_group_name_H-M   'P 1'
#
loop_
_entity.id
_entity.type
_entity.pdbx_description
1 polymer ?
#
loop_
_entity_poly.entity_id
_entity_poly.type
_entity_poly.pdbx_seq_one_letter_code
_entity_poly.pdbx_strand_id
1 'polypeptide(L)'
;MKKYLYILPIILIPLALVLFTGCPKDDDGVVAKPTITVHTAVLEGANFKLDWTDNTEDGSEVFFLYAGGLNNFVDSTYNLAYTFDATDRASIVSVTALVGDDESGEAEHDLSLTTTSSLNVWSTADPDTGHPSFVKFTNGTATAVSANHADDATFYINNDIEFESIKYWSGVTTTVDPAFADASTPFDFAPGTGNYTRPWPTSGSMSIGATYYIWIDYPTLGSMGDEDSFAKIYVVDIVGNKVTLNIFYQGEAGLRWLVD
;
A
#
# COMPACT_ATOMS: atom_id res chain seq x y z
N MET A 1 -45.73 -68.84 -55.21
CA MET A 1 -45.29 -69.16 -53.84
C MET A 1 -43.84 -69.65 -53.87
N LYS A 2 -42.88 -68.79 -53.51
CA LYS A 2 -41.49 -69.18 -53.26
C LYS A 2 -41.24 -68.97 -51.76
N LYS A 3 -40.92 -70.07 -51.07
CA LYS A 3 -40.47 -70.08 -49.67
C LYS A 3 -38.96 -69.85 -49.68
N TYR A 4 -38.48 -68.87 -48.94
CA TYR A 4 -37.07 -68.79 -48.56
C TYR A 4 -36.97 -68.88 -47.04
N LEU A 5 -36.12 -69.82 -46.64
CA LEU A 5 -35.87 -70.28 -45.29
C LEU A 5 -34.80 -69.37 -44.64
N TYR A 6 -35.01 -69.07 -43.36
CA TYR A 6 -34.09 -68.70 -42.29
C TYR A 6 -32.58 -68.60 -42.58
N ILE A 7 -31.93 -67.60 -41.99
CA ILE A 7 -30.92 -67.77 -40.91
C ILE A 7 -30.66 -66.39 -40.28
N LEU A 8 -30.94 -66.28 -38.98
CA LEU A 8 -30.45 -65.23 -38.09
C LEU A 8 -29.14 -65.73 -37.47
N PRO A 9 -28.07 -64.92 -37.44
CA PRO A 9 -27.09 -65.01 -36.39
C PRO A 9 -27.17 -63.75 -35.52
N ILE A 10 -27.70 -63.93 -34.31
CA ILE A 10 -27.30 -63.17 -33.13
C ILE A 10 -25.79 -63.37 -32.97
N ILE A 11 -24.99 -62.31 -32.79
CA ILE A 11 -23.73 -62.32 -32.02
C ILE A 11 -23.21 -60.88 -31.81
N LEU A 12 -23.13 -60.53 -30.53
CA LEU A 12 -22.22 -59.59 -29.83
C LEU A 12 -22.11 -58.12 -30.28
N ILE A 13 -22.79 -57.25 -29.52
CA ILE A 13 -22.16 -56.06 -28.91
C ILE A 13 -21.56 -56.56 -27.59
N PRO A 14 -20.25 -56.39 -27.33
CA PRO A 14 -19.86 -55.25 -26.49
C PRO A 14 -18.50 -54.61 -26.81
N LEU A 15 -18.41 -53.32 -26.51
CA LEU A 15 -17.23 -52.66 -25.94
C LEU A 15 -15.96 -52.59 -26.80
N ALA A 16 -15.73 -51.43 -27.43
CA ALA A 16 -14.39 -50.93 -27.66
C ALA A 16 -14.40 -49.40 -27.56
N LEU A 17 -13.98 -48.96 -26.37
CA LEU A 17 -13.44 -47.67 -25.98
C LEU A 17 -13.64 -46.50 -26.96
N VAL A 18 -14.46 -45.55 -26.52
CA VAL A 18 -14.24 -44.14 -26.83
C VAL A 18 -12.82 -43.81 -26.35
N LEU A 19 -11.88 -43.76 -27.28
CA LEU A 19 -10.58 -43.12 -27.08
C LEU A 19 -10.82 -41.61 -27.03
N PHE A 20 -11.34 -41.13 -25.90
CA PHE A 20 -10.89 -39.84 -25.40
C PHE A 20 -9.44 -40.03 -25.03
N THR A 21 -8.54 -39.85 -26.00
CA THR A 21 -7.17 -39.44 -25.70
C THR A 21 -7.25 -38.00 -25.21
N GLY A 22 -7.80 -37.80 -24.01
CA GLY A 22 -7.30 -36.74 -23.18
C GLY A 22 -5.84 -37.09 -22.97
N CYS A 23 -4.93 -36.28 -23.51
CA CYS A 23 -3.56 -36.36 -23.06
C CYS A 23 -3.61 -36.36 -21.53
N PRO A 24 -2.98 -37.33 -20.84
CA PRO A 24 -2.67 -37.10 -19.45
C PRO A 24 -1.80 -35.84 -19.48
N LYS A 25 -2.39 -34.70 -19.09
CA LYS A 25 -1.59 -33.54 -18.71
C LYS A 25 -0.78 -34.07 -17.54
N ASP A 26 0.54 -34.04 -17.68
CA ASP A 26 1.45 -34.46 -16.61
C ASP A 26 1.14 -33.59 -15.39
N ASP A 27 0.29 -34.13 -14.54
CA ASP A 27 -0.33 -33.48 -13.39
C ASP A 27 0.64 -33.58 -12.23
N ASP A 28 1.66 -32.74 -12.28
CA ASP A 28 2.57 -32.42 -11.16
C ASP A 28 3.08 -30.96 -11.23
N GLY A 29 2.62 -30.17 -12.21
CA GLY A 29 3.06 -28.80 -12.41
C GLY A 29 2.24 -27.82 -11.58
N VAL A 30 2.75 -27.43 -10.40
CA VAL A 30 2.23 -26.26 -9.67
C VAL A 30 2.08 -25.09 -10.67
N VAL A 31 0.86 -24.56 -10.81
CA VAL A 31 0.60 -23.43 -11.71
C VAL A 31 1.54 -22.29 -11.34
N ALA A 32 2.29 -21.80 -12.33
CA ALA A 32 3.29 -20.78 -12.13
C ALA A 32 2.63 -19.48 -11.63
N LYS A 33 3.03 -19.05 -10.44
CA LYS A 33 2.62 -17.78 -9.84
C LYS A 33 3.01 -16.59 -10.75
N PRO A 34 2.16 -15.56 -10.92
CA PRO A 34 2.54 -14.33 -11.62
C PRO A 34 3.73 -13.60 -10.99
N THR A 35 4.42 -12.74 -11.74
CA THR A 35 5.44 -11.83 -11.17
C THR A 35 4.94 -10.40 -11.26
N ILE A 36 4.85 -9.71 -10.13
CA ILE A 36 4.55 -8.27 -10.11
C ILE A 36 5.73 -7.52 -10.71
N THR A 37 5.45 -6.65 -11.68
CA THR A 37 6.47 -5.94 -12.47
C THR A 37 6.45 -4.44 -12.28
N VAL A 38 5.25 -3.86 -12.13
CA VAL A 38 5.08 -2.45 -11.84
C VAL A 38 4.01 -2.33 -10.78
N HIS A 39 4.26 -1.44 -9.83
CA HIS A 39 3.32 -0.97 -8.86
C HIS A 39 3.44 0.55 -8.81
N THR A 40 2.31 1.25 -8.77
CA THR A 40 2.34 2.70 -8.71
C THR A 40 1.03 3.25 -8.16
N ALA A 41 1.15 4.30 -7.35
CA ALA A 41 0.04 5.12 -6.97
C ALA A 41 -0.51 5.90 -8.17
N VAL A 42 -1.83 5.90 -8.36
CA VAL A 42 -2.49 6.65 -9.42
C VAL A 42 -3.64 7.47 -8.87
N LEU A 43 -4.13 8.42 -9.67
CA LEU A 43 -5.21 9.33 -9.29
C LEU A 43 -4.88 10.08 -7.98
N GLU A 44 -3.73 10.77 -7.97
CA GLU A 44 -3.22 11.50 -6.79
C GLU A 44 -3.16 10.58 -5.55
N GLY A 45 -2.67 9.34 -5.69
CA GLY A 45 -2.57 8.42 -4.56
C GLY A 45 -3.86 7.79 -4.05
N ALA A 46 -5.00 8.07 -4.69
CA ALA A 46 -6.28 7.50 -4.29
C ALA A 46 -6.38 6.01 -4.63
N ASN A 47 -5.73 5.60 -5.71
CA ASN A 47 -5.81 4.25 -6.28
C ASN A 47 -4.41 3.66 -6.41
N PHE A 48 -4.35 2.32 -6.52
CA PHE A 48 -3.11 1.59 -6.67
C PHE A 48 -3.16 0.72 -7.93
N LYS A 49 -2.25 0.95 -8.86
CA LYS A 49 -2.13 0.17 -10.09
C LYS A 49 -1.06 -0.91 -9.93
N LEU A 50 -1.42 -2.13 -10.30
CA LEU A 50 -0.54 -3.28 -10.30
C LEU A 50 -0.46 -3.85 -11.71
N ASP A 51 0.76 -4.06 -12.23
CA ASP A 51 1.03 -4.77 -13.48
C ASP A 51 1.88 -6.01 -13.20
N TRP A 52 1.61 -7.11 -13.88
CA TRP A 52 2.32 -8.38 -13.69
C TRP A 52 2.66 -9.08 -15.00
N THR A 53 3.58 -10.04 -14.93
CA THR A 53 3.79 -11.02 -16.00
C THR A 53 3.07 -12.30 -15.67
N ASP A 54 2.42 -12.86 -16.68
CA ASP A 54 2.01 -14.25 -16.68
C ASP A 54 3.25 -15.14 -16.86
N ASN A 55 3.45 -16.07 -15.93
CA ASN A 55 4.59 -16.99 -15.95
C ASN A 55 4.18 -18.41 -16.35
N THR A 56 2.91 -18.63 -16.68
CA THR A 56 2.41 -19.92 -17.14
C THR A 56 2.88 -20.20 -18.58
N GLU A 57 3.15 -21.47 -18.90
CA GLU A 57 3.75 -21.86 -20.19
C GLU A 57 2.82 -21.57 -21.38
N ASP A 58 1.52 -21.83 -21.22
CA ASP A 58 0.50 -21.69 -22.27
C ASP A 58 -0.38 -20.44 -22.09
N GLY A 59 -0.09 -19.62 -21.09
CA GLY A 59 -0.95 -18.51 -20.66
C GLY A 59 -2.06 -18.95 -19.71
N SER A 60 -2.43 -18.02 -18.83
CA SER A 60 -3.50 -18.16 -17.85
C SER A 60 -4.85 -17.87 -18.49
N GLU A 61 -5.88 -18.57 -18.03
CA GLU A 61 -7.25 -18.33 -18.48
C GLU A 61 -7.81 -17.05 -17.88
N VAL A 62 -7.53 -16.80 -16.60
CA VAL A 62 -7.96 -15.61 -15.87
C VAL A 62 -7.01 -15.35 -14.71
N PHE A 63 -6.93 -14.10 -14.26
CA PHE A 63 -6.27 -13.70 -13.04
C PHE A 63 -7.30 -13.29 -11.99
N PHE A 64 -7.11 -13.70 -10.74
CA PHE A 64 -7.92 -13.27 -9.61
C PHE A 64 -7.15 -12.28 -8.75
N LEU A 65 -7.84 -11.23 -8.30
CA LEU A 65 -7.27 -10.13 -7.54
C LEU A 65 -7.84 -10.16 -6.12
N TYR A 66 -6.97 -9.94 -5.15
CA TYR A 66 -7.32 -9.96 -3.73
C TYR A 66 -6.70 -8.75 -3.01
N ALA A 67 -7.36 -8.31 -1.94
CA ALA A 67 -6.86 -7.23 -1.08
C ALA A 67 -7.03 -7.60 0.39
N GLY A 68 -5.94 -7.73 1.14
CA GLY A 68 -5.96 -8.23 2.52
C GLY A 68 -5.89 -9.76 2.61
N GLY A 69 -5.34 -10.41 1.59
CA GLY A 69 -5.15 -11.86 1.47
C GLY A 69 -6.27 -12.59 0.72
N LEU A 70 -6.04 -13.87 0.37
CA LEU A 70 -6.92 -14.69 -0.50
C LEU A 70 -8.39 -14.78 -0.12
N ASN A 71 -8.72 -14.55 1.15
CA ASN A 71 -10.11 -14.64 1.60
C ASN A 71 -10.93 -13.40 1.22
N ASN A 72 -10.29 -12.36 0.68
CA ASN A 72 -10.95 -11.11 0.29
C ASN A 72 -10.75 -10.86 -1.22
N PHE A 73 -11.53 -11.61 -1.99
CA PHE A 73 -11.63 -11.48 -3.44
C PHE A 73 -12.16 -10.08 -3.81
N VAL A 74 -11.44 -9.42 -4.70
CA VAL A 74 -11.80 -8.10 -5.26
C VAL A 74 -12.46 -8.28 -6.62
N ASP A 75 -11.74 -8.85 -7.58
CA ASP A 75 -12.19 -8.97 -8.96
C ASP A 75 -11.38 -10.03 -9.74
N SER A 76 -11.76 -10.26 -10.99
CA SER A 76 -11.04 -11.11 -11.93
C SER A 76 -10.83 -10.41 -13.27
N THR A 77 -9.72 -10.70 -13.95
CA THR A 77 -9.39 -10.04 -15.22
C THR A 77 -8.61 -10.94 -16.16
N TYR A 78 -8.72 -10.66 -17.46
CA TYR A 78 -7.88 -11.26 -18.51
C TYR A 78 -6.67 -10.39 -18.87
N ASN A 79 -6.61 -9.17 -18.30
CA ASN A 79 -5.51 -8.25 -18.54
C ASN A 79 -4.35 -8.53 -17.58
N LEU A 80 -3.15 -8.05 -17.93
CA LEU A 80 -1.96 -8.15 -17.09
C LEU A 80 -1.77 -6.93 -16.17
N ALA A 81 -2.87 -6.24 -15.89
CA ALA A 81 -2.89 -5.05 -15.07
C ALA A 81 -4.26 -4.89 -14.40
N TYR A 82 -4.25 -4.35 -13.18
CA TYR A 82 -5.44 -4.00 -12.42
C TYR A 82 -5.22 -2.69 -11.65
N THR A 83 -6.30 -1.97 -11.38
CA THR A 83 -6.25 -0.78 -10.52
C THR A 83 -7.22 -0.96 -9.39
N PHE A 84 -6.67 -1.18 -8.20
CA PHE A 84 -7.42 -1.22 -6.96
C PHE A 84 -7.83 0.20 -6.59
N ASP A 85 -9.07 0.37 -6.15
CA ASP A 85 -9.60 1.68 -5.80
C ASP A 85 -9.67 1.91 -4.29
N ALA A 86 -10.22 3.06 -3.89
CA ALA A 86 -10.35 3.45 -2.49
C ALA A 86 -11.21 2.51 -1.63
N THR A 87 -11.98 1.59 -2.23
CA THR A 87 -12.78 0.58 -1.52
C THR A 87 -12.02 -0.72 -1.28
N ASP A 88 -10.95 -0.97 -2.03
CA ASP A 88 -10.11 -2.17 -1.96
C ASP A 88 -8.84 -1.99 -1.13
N ARG A 89 -8.76 -0.93 -0.30
CA ARG A 89 -7.54 -0.59 0.44
C ARG A 89 -7.17 -1.69 1.43
N ALA A 90 -5.96 -2.21 1.30
CA ALA A 90 -5.38 -3.19 2.21
C ALA A 90 -3.86 -3.03 2.33
N SER A 91 -3.29 -3.59 3.40
CA SER A 91 -1.84 -3.67 3.62
C SER A 91 -1.15 -4.71 2.74
N ILE A 92 -1.90 -5.59 2.07
CA ILE A 92 -1.39 -6.51 1.05
C ILE A 92 -2.38 -6.54 -0.09
N VAL A 93 -1.90 -6.50 -1.33
CA VAL A 93 -2.69 -6.85 -2.51
C VAL A 93 -2.03 -8.02 -3.23
N SER A 94 -2.83 -8.89 -3.83
CA SER A 94 -2.29 -10.06 -4.52
C SER A 94 -3.02 -10.42 -5.81
N VAL A 95 -2.31 -11.14 -6.66
CA VAL A 95 -2.81 -11.71 -7.91
C VAL A 95 -2.44 -13.18 -8.03
N THR A 96 -3.38 -14.01 -8.46
CA THR A 96 -3.17 -15.42 -8.82
C THR A 96 -3.53 -15.66 -10.28
N ALA A 97 -3.07 -16.78 -10.84
CA ALA A 97 -3.35 -17.23 -12.20
C ALA A 97 -4.14 -18.54 -12.18
N LEU A 98 -5.16 -18.66 -13.02
CA LEU A 98 -5.92 -19.90 -13.23
C LEU A 98 -5.51 -20.58 -14.54
N VAL A 99 -5.24 -21.89 -14.49
CA VAL A 99 -5.02 -22.74 -15.67
C VAL A 99 -5.84 -24.03 -15.53
N GLY A 100 -6.89 -24.18 -16.33
CA GLY A 100 -7.85 -25.28 -16.16
C GLY A 100 -8.57 -25.17 -14.81
N ASP A 101 -8.49 -26.21 -13.99
CA ASP A 101 -9.12 -26.24 -12.66
C ASP A 101 -8.16 -25.82 -11.53
N ASP A 102 -6.90 -25.48 -11.86
CA ASP A 102 -5.84 -25.19 -10.90
C ASP A 102 -5.50 -23.70 -10.81
N GLU A 103 -5.41 -23.18 -9.59
CA GLU A 103 -4.99 -21.81 -9.28
C GLU A 103 -3.55 -21.78 -8.77
N SER A 104 -2.78 -20.79 -9.20
CA SER A 104 -1.40 -20.58 -8.77
C SER A 104 -1.31 -20.13 -7.31
N GLY A 105 -0.09 -20.16 -6.77
CA GLY A 105 0.22 -19.36 -5.57
C GLY A 105 0.10 -17.86 -5.83
N GLU A 106 0.00 -17.09 -4.75
CA GLU A 106 -0.21 -15.63 -4.79
C GLU A 106 1.05 -14.86 -5.13
N ALA A 107 0.96 -13.95 -6.09
CA ALA A 107 1.87 -12.82 -6.20
C ALA A 107 1.38 -11.65 -5.34
N GLU A 108 2.05 -11.46 -4.19
CA GLU A 108 1.73 -10.43 -3.22
C GLU A 108 2.63 -9.21 -3.39
N HIS A 109 2.04 -8.03 -3.18
CA HIS A 109 2.75 -6.79 -2.92
C HIS A 109 2.41 -6.30 -1.52
N ASP A 110 3.45 -6.08 -0.72
CA ASP A 110 3.33 -5.63 0.66
C ASP A 110 3.28 -4.09 0.72
N LEU A 111 2.16 -3.58 1.21
CA LEU A 111 1.86 -2.17 1.42
C LEU A 111 1.83 -1.80 2.92
N SER A 112 2.29 -2.70 3.79
CA SER A 112 2.29 -2.52 5.25
C SER A 112 3.08 -1.28 5.68
N LEU A 113 2.61 -0.64 6.75
CA LEU A 113 3.20 0.59 7.24
C LEU A 113 4.49 0.34 8.02
N THR A 114 5.50 1.17 7.76
CA THR A 114 6.68 1.23 8.64
C THR A 114 6.31 1.99 9.91
N THR A 115 6.33 1.28 11.04
CA THR A 115 5.88 1.83 12.33
C THR A 115 7.06 2.25 13.20
N THR A 116 7.03 3.50 13.66
CA THR A 116 7.89 4.03 14.73
C THR A 116 7.02 4.28 15.96
N SER A 117 7.27 3.58 17.06
CA SER A 117 6.49 3.73 18.29
C SER A 117 7.24 4.50 19.37
N SER A 118 6.51 5.27 20.18
CA SER A 118 7.02 5.97 21.37
C SER A 118 8.20 6.92 21.08
N LEU A 119 8.18 7.59 19.94
CA LEU A 119 9.18 8.60 19.58
C LEU A 119 9.00 9.84 20.46
N ASN A 120 10.02 10.19 21.25
CA ASN A 120 10.01 11.40 22.05
C ASN A 120 10.67 12.55 21.30
N VAL A 121 9.97 13.66 21.19
CA VAL A 121 10.41 14.89 20.52
C VAL A 121 10.05 16.07 21.42
N TRP A 122 10.95 17.01 21.58
CA TRP A 122 10.73 18.18 22.42
C TRP A 122 10.40 19.39 21.57
N SER A 123 9.47 20.22 22.02
CA SER A 123 9.25 21.54 21.43
C SER A 123 10.56 22.34 21.40
N THR A 124 10.72 23.19 20.39
CA THR A 124 11.83 24.15 20.31
C THR A 124 11.83 25.19 21.45
N ALA A 125 10.76 25.25 22.26
CA ALA A 125 10.72 26.03 23.49
C ALA A 125 11.46 25.34 24.66
N ASP A 126 11.90 24.09 24.49
CA ASP A 126 12.67 23.39 25.51
C ASP A 126 14.05 24.03 25.73
N PRO A 127 14.41 24.41 26.98
CA PRO A 127 15.67 25.08 27.25
C PRO A 127 16.88 24.13 27.25
N ASP A 128 16.67 22.81 27.29
CA ASP A 128 17.75 21.82 27.29
C ASP A 128 18.17 21.47 25.86
N THR A 129 19.38 21.90 25.49
CA THR A 129 19.95 21.67 24.15
C THR A 129 20.29 20.21 23.87
N GLY A 130 20.24 19.33 24.88
CA GLY A 130 20.36 17.89 24.72
C GLY A 130 19.08 17.19 24.27
N HIS A 131 17.93 17.86 24.32
CA HIS A 131 16.66 17.29 23.87
C HIS A 131 16.45 17.48 22.37
N PRO A 132 16.10 16.41 21.61
CA PRO A 132 15.88 16.52 20.17
C PRO A 132 14.49 17.11 19.85
N SER A 133 14.44 18.14 18.99
CA SER A 133 13.20 18.83 18.59
C SER A 133 12.73 18.55 17.17
N PHE A 134 13.54 17.82 16.41
CA PHE A 134 13.36 17.64 14.98
C PHE A 134 13.11 16.16 14.69
N VAL A 135 12.34 15.87 13.64
CA VAL A 135 12.06 14.50 13.20
C VAL A 135 12.60 14.30 11.79
N LYS A 136 13.38 13.23 11.61
CA LYS A 136 13.95 12.79 10.33
C LYS A 136 13.39 11.41 9.98
N PHE A 137 13.03 11.23 8.71
CA PHE A 137 12.74 9.91 8.15
C PHE A 137 13.98 9.30 7.49
N THR A 138 14.19 8.00 7.67
CA THR A 138 15.21 7.21 6.96
C THR A 138 14.59 5.86 6.60
N ASN A 139 14.36 5.62 5.31
CA ASN A 139 13.64 4.45 4.79
C ASN A 139 12.31 4.24 5.55
N GLY A 140 11.51 5.30 5.68
CA GLY A 140 10.23 5.28 6.41
C GLY A 140 10.32 5.25 7.95
N THR A 141 11.47 4.95 8.54
CA THR A 141 11.65 4.99 10.00
C THR A 141 11.86 6.43 10.48
N ALA A 142 11.05 6.88 11.44
CA ALA A 142 11.17 8.21 12.04
C ALA A 142 12.14 8.19 13.22
N THR A 143 12.96 9.24 13.33
CA THR A 143 13.92 9.43 14.42
C THR A 143 13.96 10.88 14.87
N ALA A 144 14.20 11.11 16.16
CA ALA A 144 14.32 12.44 16.73
C ALA A 144 15.79 12.88 16.65
N VAL A 145 16.04 14.09 16.15
CA VAL A 145 17.38 14.65 15.99
C VAL A 145 17.47 16.05 16.61
N SER A 146 18.69 16.46 16.96
CA SER A 146 18.96 17.78 17.54
C SER A 146 19.04 18.87 16.47
N ALA A 147 19.04 20.13 16.90
CA ALA A 147 19.12 21.30 16.00
C ALA A 147 20.36 21.31 15.09
N ASN A 148 21.46 20.68 15.50
CA ASN A 148 22.67 20.55 14.67
C ASN A 148 22.46 19.67 13.42
N HIS A 149 21.36 18.92 13.37
CA HIS A 149 20.96 18.07 12.25
C HIS A 149 19.64 18.55 11.62
N ALA A 150 19.27 19.82 11.81
CA ALA A 150 18.04 20.37 11.25
C ALA A 150 17.99 20.29 9.72
N ASP A 151 19.13 20.41 9.01
CA ASP A 151 19.20 20.24 7.56
C ASP A 151 18.76 18.86 7.05
N ASP A 152 18.86 17.83 7.90
CA ASP A 152 18.46 16.47 7.57
C ASP A 152 17.03 16.14 8.03
N ALA A 153 16.39 17.05 8.76
CA ALA A 153 15.07 16.81 9.32
C ALA A 153 13.97 17.02 8.28
N THR A 154 12.80 16.47 8.57
CA THR A 154 11.57 16.63 7.78
C THR A 154 10.68 17.69 8.42
N PHE A 155 10.49 17.64 9.73
CA PHE A 155 9.69 18.61 10.48
C PHE A 155 10.23 18.79 11.90
N TYR A 156 9.70 19.77 12.62
CA TYR A 156 9.98 19.97 14.04
C TYR A 156 8.70 20.28 14.81
N ILE A 157 8.80 20.22 16.15
CA ILE A 157 7.73 20.67 17.04
C ILE A 157 8.06 22.10 17.48
N ASN A 158 7.25 23.07 17.07
CA ASN A 158 7.51 24.48 17.34
C ASN A 158 7.20 24.86 18.80
N ASN A 159 7.35 26.14 19.12
CA ASN A 159 7.18 26.65 20.49
C ASN A 159 5.74 26.51 21.04
N ASP A 160 4.75 26.44 20.16
CA ASP A 160 3.34 26.31 20.52
C ASP A 160 2.88 24.84 20.54
N ILE A 161 3.82 23.90 20.41
CA ILE A 161 3.56 22.47 20.29
C ILE A 161 2.67 22.20 19.07
N GLU A 162 3.11 22.69 17.92
CA GLU A 162 2.53 22.42 16.60
C GLU A 162 3.57 21.72 15.72
N PHE A 163 3.11 20.97 14.72
CA PHE A 163 3.96 20.47 13.66
C PHE A 163 4.31 21.58 12.68
N GLU A 164 5.60 21.76 12.40
CA GLU A 164 6.06 22.77 11.47
C GLU A 164 7.07 22.22 10.46
N SER A 165 6.93 22.66 9.20
CA SER A 165 7.82 22.29 8.12
C SER A 165 9.25 22.73 8.43
N ILE A 166 10.21 21.82 8.22
CA ILE A 166 11.63 22.12 8.44
C ILE A 166 12.12 23.32 7.60
N LYS A 167 11.47 23.57 6.46
CA LYS A 167 11.78 24.69 5.57
C LYS A 167 11.64 26.05 6.23
N TYR A 168 10.84 26.16 7.29
CA TYR A 168 10.67 27.41 8.05
C TYR A 168 11.68 27.56 9.19
N TRP A 169 12.46 26.52 9.50
CA TRP A 169 13.52 26.65 10.48
C TRP A 169 14.65 27.53 9.94
N SER A 170 15.12 28.46 10.77
CA SER A 170 16.15 29.42 10.37
C SER A 170 17.47 28.72 10.07
N GLY A 171 18.04 29.00 8.90
CA GLY A 171 19.37 28.52 8.51
C GLY A 171 19.37 27.16 7.82
N VAL A 172 18.21 26.55 7.61
CA VAL A 172 18.08 25.29 6.88
C VAL A 172 18.12 25.55 5.37
N THR A 173 18.76 24.65 4.63
CA THR A 173 18.90 24.70 3.17
C THR A 173 18.18 23.57 2.43
N THR A 174 17.56 22.64 3.18
CA THR A 174 16.77 21.54 2.63
C THR A 174 15.65 22.01 1.73
N THR A 175 15.31 21.19 0.74
CA THR A 175 14.15 21.38 -0.13
C THR A 175 12.90 20.72 0.43
N VAL A 176 13.04 19.85 1.43
CA VAL A 176 11.96 19.10 2.05
C VAL A 176 10.99 20.07 2.72
N ASP A 177 9.71 19.94 2.37
CA ASP A 177 8.68 20.86 2.81
C ASP A 177 7.39 20.10 3.15
N PRO A 178 7.26 19.47 4.33
CA PRO A 178 6.07 18.72 4.63
C PRO A 178 4.91 19.66 5.00
N ALA A 179 3.71 19.22 4.70
CA ALA A 179 2.49 19.85 5.18
C ALA A 179 1.63 18.84 5.94
N PHE A 180 0.72 19.34 6.77
CA PHE A 180 -0.03 18.53 7.72
C PHE A 180 -1.53 18.75 7.58
N ALA A 181 -2.30 17.73 7.92
CA ALA A 181 -3.76 17.78 7.97
C ALA A 181 -4.28 17.01 9.18
N ASP A 182 -5.45 17.39 9.69
CA ASP A 182 -6.16 16.55 10.65
C ASP A 182 -6.56 15.23 10.01
N ALA A 183 -6.47 14.14 10.77
CA ALA A 183 -7.10 12.91 10.37
C ALA A 183 -8.61 13.00 10.63
N SER A 184 -9.38 13.30 9.58
CA SER A 184 -10.82 13.10 9.59
C SER A 184 -11.13 11.60 9.44
N THR A 185 -12.17 11.09 10.12
CA THR A 185 -12.64 9.72 9.92
C THR A 185 -13.06 9.47 8.46
N PRO A 186 -12.66 8.35 7.82
CA PRO A 186 -11.86 7.24 8.37
C PRO A 186 -10.34 7.54 8.43
N PHE A 187 -9.66 7.01 9.46
CA PHE A 187 -8.25 7.25 9.79
C PHE A 187 -7.23 6.60 8.84
N ASP A 188 -7.69 5.83 7.88
CA ASP A 188 -6.87 5.04 6.96
C ASP A 188 -7.09 5.53 5.52
N PHE A 189 -7.06 6.86 5.34
CA PHE A 189 -6.92 7.49 4.04
C PHE A 189 -6.47 8.95 4.21
N ALA A 190 -5.23 9.26 3.83
CA ALA A 190 -4.75 10.63 3.81
C ALA A 190 -5.63 11.49 2.88
N PRO A 191 -5.94 12.76 3.19
CA PRO A 191 -6.80 13.59 2.36
C PRO A 191 -6.12 13.96 1.03
N GLY A 192 -6.91 14.46 0.08
CA GLY A 192 -6.37 14.91 -1.21
C GLY A 192 -5.70 16.28 -1.11
N THR A 193 -5.14 16.72 -2.24
CA THR A 193 -4.57 18.04 -2.46
C THR A 193 -5.43 19.17 -1.88
N GLY A 194 -4.79 20.17 -1.24
CA GLY A 194 -5.46 21.38 -0.72
C GLY A 194 -6.00 21.28 0.71
N ASN A 195 -5.93 20.11 1.34
CA ASN A 195 -6.33 19.90 2.74
C ASN A 195 -5.16 19.99 3.73
N TYR A 196 -3.95 20.26 3.22
CA TYR A 196 -2.73 20.33 4.02
C TYR A 196 -2.28 21.77 4.21
N THR A 197 -1.72 22.07 5.38
CA THR A 197 -1.20 23.40 5.72
C THR A 197 0.02 23.34 6.63
N ARG A 198 0.64 24.51 6.86
CA ARG A 198 1.85 24.73 7.65
C ARG A 198 1.77 26.08 8.39
N PRO A 199 2.08 26.16 9.70
CA PRO A 199 2.16 25.05 10.66
C PRO A 199 0.77 24.39 10.88
N TRP A 200 0.73 23.26 11.59
CA TRP A 200 -0.50 22.61 12.00
C TRP A 200 -0.47 22.07 13.44
N PRO A 201 -1.55 22.23 14.22
CA PRO A 201 -2.80 22.90 13.85
C PRO A 201 -2.62 24.41 13.65
N THR A 202 -3.45 25.05 12.81
CA THR A 202 -3.37 26.50 12.55
C THR A 202 -3.84 27.36 13.72
N SER A 203 -4.37 26.73 14.77
CA SER A 203 -4.82 27.40 15.98
C SER A 203 -4.69 26.47 17.19
N GLY A 204 -3.71 26.74 18.04
CA GLY A 204 -3.48 26.02 19.29
C GLY A 204 -2.53 24.84 19.14
N SER A 205 -2.33 24.09 20.22
CA SER A 205 -1.42 22.94 20.23
C SER A 205 -2.08 21.67 19.66
N MET A 206 -1.25 20.74 19.18
CA MET A 206 -1.71 19.37 18.90
C MET A 206 -2.38 18.73 20.13
N SER A 207 -3.35 17.85 19.89
CA SER A 207 -4.15 17.21 20.93
C SER A 207 -3.68 15.80 21.24
N ILE A 208 -3.60 15.44 22.52
CA ILE A 208 -3.36 14.06 22.95
C ILE A 208 -4.47 13.15 22.42
N GLY A 209 -4.10 12.00 21.86
CA GLY A 209 -5.02 11.03 21.27
C GLY A 209 -5.50 11.40 19.86
N ALA A 210 -5.02 12.51 19.28
CA ALA A 210 -5.33 12.87 17.90
C ALA A 210 -4.34 12.21 16.91
N THR A 211 -4.84 11.95 15.70
CA THR A 211 -4.06 11.51 14.56
C THR A 211 -4.01 12.63 13.53
N TYR A 212 -2.84 12.81 12.92
CA TYR A 212 -2.58 13.79 11.88
C TYR A 212 -1.96 13.11 10.67
N TYR A 213 -2.23 13.61 9.47
CA TYR A 213 -1.51 13.19 8.28
C TYR A 213 -0.38 14.15 7.98
N ILE A 214 0.72 13.61 7.48
CA ILE A 214 1.82 14.37 6.89
C ILE A 214 1.95 13.98 5.42
N TRP A 215 2.01 14.99 4.56
CA TRP A 215 2.45 14.87 3.18
C TRP A 215 3.87 15.43 3.12
N ILE A 216 4.84 14.55 2.94
CA ILE A 216 6.26 14.86 2.87
C ILE A 216 6.58 15.24 1.42
N ASP A 217 7.36 16.32 1.28
CA ASP A 217 7.70 16.95 0.01
C ASP A 217 6.52 17.62 -0.71
N TYR A 218 5.67 18.33 0.05
CA TYR A 218 4.56 19.09 -0.50
C TYR A 218 5.06 20.10 -1.56
N PRO A 219 4.68 19.96 -2.84
CA PRO A 219 5.21 20.78 -3.90
C PRO A 219 4.61 22.19 -3.85
N THR A 220 5.38 23.16 -4.35
CA THR A 220 4.96 24.57 -4.37
C THR A 220 3.70 24.80 -5.23
N LEU A 221 3.41 23.90 -6.18
CA LEU A 221 2.28 23.98 -7.11
C LEU A 221 1.03 23.20 -6.65
N GLY A 222 1.11 22.49 -5.52
CA GLY A 222 -0.05 21.82 -4.89
C GLY A 222 -0.70 20.77 -5.78
N SER A 223 0.03 19.77 -6.23
CA SER A 223 -0.52 18.56 -6.87
C SER A 223 0.25 17.35 -6.37
N MET A 224 -0.44 16.26 -6.06
CA MET A 224 0.21 15.02 -5.62
C MET A 224 0.74 14.21 -6.81
N GLY A 225 1.95 13.68 -6.67
CA GLY A 225 2.65 12.82 -7.63
C GLY A 225 2.95 11.42 -7.08
N ASP A 226 3.60 10.60 -7.89
CA ASP A 226 4.01 9.22 -7.54
C ASP A 226 5.34 9.19 -6.75
N GLU A 227 6.02 10.33 -6.63
CA GLU A 227 7.21 10.54 -5.81
C GLU A 227 6.91 10.96 -4.36
N ASP A 228 5.68 11.39 -4.10
CA ASP A 228 5.29 11.93 -2.79
C ASP A 228 5.32 10.87 -1.69
N SER A 229 5.42 11.31 -0.44
CA SER A 229 5.45 10.40 0.70
C SER A 229 4.44 10.78 1.76
N PHE A 230 3.74 9.78 2.31
CA PHE A 230 2.67 9.97 3.26
C PHE A 230 2.91 9.19 4.55
N ALA A 231 2.53 9.79 5.68
CA ALA A 231 2.49 9.09 6.96
C ALA A 231 1.30 9.59 7.80
N LYS A 232 0.89 8.79 8.78
CA LYS A 232 0.00 9.21 9.87
C LYS A 232 0.79 9.29 11.18
N ILE A 233 0.54 10.34 11.96
CA ILE A 233 1.20 10.66 13.23
C ILE A 233 0.14 10.66 14.31
N TYR A 234 0.22 9.72 15.24
CA TYR A 234 -0.63 9.65 16.43
C TYR A 234 0.09 10.27 17.63
N VAL A 235 -0.54 11.25 18.26
CA VAL A 235 -0.03 11.91 19.46
C VAL A 235 -0.39 11.09 20.69
N VAL A 236 0.60 10.42 21.28
CA VAL A 236 0.41 9.54 22.42
C VAL A 236 0.28 10.34 23.72
N ASP A 237 1.16 11.32 23.93
CA ASP A 237 1.25 12.08 25.17
C ASP A 237 1.92 13.45 24.95
N ILE A 238 1.60 14.41 25.81
CA ILE A 238 2.23 15.74 25.86
C ILE A 238 2.46 16.11 27.33
N VAL A 239 3.73 16.24 27.72
CA VAL A 239 4.13 16.59 29.09
C VAL A 239 5.15 17.73 29.06
N GLY A 240 4.71 18.94 29.40
CA GLY A 240 5.52 20.14 29.24
C GLY A 240 5.87 20.33 27.76
N ASN A 241 7.17 20.41 27.45
CA ASN A 241 7.66 20.52 26.08
C ASN A 241 7.83 19.16 25.38
N LYS A 242 7.74 18.04 26.10
CA LYS A 242 7.96 16.72 25.52
C LYS A 242 6.67 16.20 24.91
N VAL A 243 6.76 15.77 23.67
CA VAL A 243 5.72 15.10 22.91
C VAL A 243 6.15 13.66 22.63
N THR A 244 5.23 12.72 22.85
CA THR A 244 5.42 11.31 22.48
C THR A 244 4.53 10.96 21.29
N LEU A 245 5.14 10.44 20.22
CA LEU A 245 4.48 10.14 18.95
C LEU A 245 4.56 8.66 18.60
N ASN A 246 3.51 8.14 17.96
CA ASN A 246 3.60 6.97 17.10
C ASN A 246 3.45 7.44 15.64
N ILE A 247 4.33 6.98 14.75
CA ILE A 247 4.34 7.38 13.34
C ILE A 247 4.27 6.13 12.48
N PHE A 248 3.38 6.15 11.49
CA PHE A 248 3.14 5.05 10.56
C PHE A 248 3.33 5.58 9.14
N TYR A 249 4.35 5.08 8.45
CA TYR A 249 4.80 5.57 7.16
C TYR A 249 4.38 4.63 6.02
N GLN A 250 3.80 5.18 4.94
CA GLN A 250 3.48 4.42 3.72
C GLN A 250 4.76 4.18 2.91
N GLY A 251 5.17 2.92 2.79
CA GLY A 251 6.36 2.56 2.00
C GLY A 251 6.20 2.78 0.49
N GLU A 252 4.96 2.76 -0.01
CA GLU A 252 4.62 2.96 -1.41
C GLU A 252 4.52 4.46 -1.72
N ALA A 253 5.41 4.96 -2.57
CA ALA A 253 5.43 6.36 -2.95
C ALA A 253 4.14 6.76 -3.69
N GLY A 254 3.68 7.98 -3.43
CA GLY A 254 2.43 8.56 -3.90
C GLY A 254 1.16 7.99 -3.27
N LEU A 255 1.20 6.83 -2.61
CA LEU A 255 -0.01 6.15 -2.14
C LEU A 255 -0.53 6.77 -0.84
N ARG A 256 -1.85 7.01 -0.76
CA ARG A 256 -2.49 7.66 0.41
C ARG A 256 -3.29 6.71 1.30
N TRP A 257 -3.15 5.41 1.10
CA TRP A 257 -4.04 4.42 1.70
C TRP A 257 -3.87 4.30 3.22
N LEU A 258 -2.66 4.31 3.78
CA LEU A 258 -2.40 4.34 5.23
C LEU A 258 -3.24 3.37 6.09
N VAL A 259 -3.60 2.22 5.50
CA VAL A 259 -4.25 1.06 6.14
C VAL A 259 -3.19 0.18 6.82
N ASP A 260 -3.55 -0.40 7.96
CA ASP A 260 -2.82 -1.50 8.64
C ASP A 260 -3.51 -2.85 8.34
#